data_AF-A0A653D8J5-F1
#
_entry.id   AF-A0A653D8J5-F1
#
_cell.length_a   1.000
_cell.length_b   1.000
_cell.length_c   1.000
_cell.angle_alpha   90.00
_cell.angle_beta   90.00
_cell.angle_gamma   90.00
#
_symmetry.space_group_name_H-M   'P 1'
#
loop_
_entity.id
_entity.type
_entity.pdbx_description
1 polymer ?
#
loop_
_entity_poly.entity_id
_entity_poly.type
_entity_poly.pdbx_seq_one_letter_code
_entity_poly.pdbx_strand_id
1 'polypeptide(L)'
;MLQGKTAPIATYIPPWIHWRIYFWFQSTVSVYNATMASIYVSVLTTLLIEAIIQVACLKQRLLCTEDKNSLVECIKRHLEIIVFIERLQHICKIGLSVVFISGVTFIELVFMIPYLSEMIMIIYIHCFYGSILASESEEIAYSLFSSKWVSADVSHKRNLAIFMVFSRKKITIKLAGGMLTMTLPLFVQVS
;
A
#
# COMPACT_ATOMS: atom_id res chain seq x y z
N MET A 1 -20.74 -74.66 16.05
CA MET A 1 -21.19 -73.28 16.38
C MET A 1 -20.00 -72.36 16.18
N LEU A 2 -19.88 -71.76 14.99
CA LEU A 2 -18.82 -70.83 14.63
C LEU A 2 -19.40 -69.42 14.74
N GLN A 3 -19.09 -68.70 15.82
CA GLN A 3 -19.52 -67.31 16.00
C GLN A 3 -18.42 -66.39 15.47
N GLY A 4 -18.78 -65.64 14.44
CA GLY A 4 -17.91 -64.77 13.68
C GLY A 4 -17.27 -63.66 14.50
N LYS A 5 -15.95 -63.60 14.47
CA LYS A 5 -15.19 -62.36 14.68
C LYS A 5 -14.96 -61.74 13.30
N THR A 6 -15.81 -60.82 12.90
CA THR A 6 -15.47 -59.86 11.85
C THR A 6 -14.40 -58.93 12.40
N ALA A 7 -13.18 -59.04 11.88
CA ALA A 7 -12.13 -58.06 12.14
C ALA A 7 -12.61 -56.67 11.70
N PRO A 8 -12.34 -55.59 12.45
CA PRO A 8 -12.59 -54.26 11.93
C PRO A 8 -11.71 -54.12 10.69
N ILE A 9 -12.33 -53.76 9.57
CA ILE A 9 -11.64 -53.37 8.34
C ILE A 9 -10.80 -52.14 8.72
N ALA A 10 -9.57 -52.38 9.16
CA ALA A 10 -8.54 -51.37 9.23
C ALA A 10 -8.22 -51.06 7.77
N THR A 11 -8.95 -50.10 7.21
CA THR A 11 -8.70 -49.56 5.89
C THR A 11 -7.25 -49.09 5.86
N TYR A 12 -6.37 -49.92 5.30
CA TYR A 12 -4.97 -49.57 5.06
C TYR A 12 -4.97 -48.46 4.02
N ILE A 13 -5.04 -47.20 4.47
CA ILE A 13 -4.96 -46.04 3.59
C ILE A 13 -3.50 -45.97 3.13
N PRO A 14 -3.23 -46.12 1.84
CA PRO A 14 -1.85 -46.16 1.39
C PRO A 14 -1.12 -44.82 1.62
N PRO A 15 0.17 -44.83 1.98
CA PRO A 15 0.93 -43.60 2.24
C PRO A 15 0.94 -42.60 1.06
N TRP A 16 0.85 -43.10 -0.18
CA TRP A 16 0.78 -42.26 -1.38
C TRP A 16 -0.50 -41.43 -1.50
N ILE A 17 -1.61 -41.88 -0.91
CA ILE A 17 -2.87 -41.14 -0.88
C ILE A 17 -2.79 -39.96 0.10
N HIS A 18 -2.10 -40.14 1.23
CA HIS A 18 -1.88 -39.05 2.20
C HIS A 18 -1.04 -37.91 1.60
N TRP A 19 0.04 -38.23 0.89
CA TRP A 19 0.87 -37.20 0.25
C TRP A 19 0.14 -36.44 -0.86
N ARG A 20 -0.66 -37.15 -1.67
CA ARG A 20 -1.48 -36.50 -2.71
C ARG A 20 -2.54 -35.59 -2.10
N ILE A 21 -3.27 -36.04 -1.06
CA ILE A 21 -4.28 -35.22 -0.37
C ILE A 21 -3.63 -33.99 0.26
N TYR A 22 -2.48 -34.17 0.93
CA TYR A 22 -1.71 -33.07 1.51
C TYR A 22 -1.27 -32.06 0.45
N PHE A 23 -0.76 -32.53 -0.69
CA PHE A 23 -0.37 -31.68 -1.82
C PHE A 23 -1.56 -30.89 -2.39
N TRP A 24 -2.71 -31.53 -2.59
CA TRP A 24 -3.92 -30.84 -3.06
C TRP A 24 -4.46 -29.84 -2.04
N PHE A 25 -4.41 -30.17 -0.75
CA PHE A 25 -4.78 -29.26 0.33
C PHE A 25 -3.85 -28.04 0.35
N GLN A 26 -2.53 -28.27 0.35
CA GLN A 26 -1.52 -27.21 0.33
C GLN A 26 -1.62 -26.34 -0.93
N SER A 27 -1.86 -26.94 -2.09
CA SER A 27 -2.09 -26.22 -3.34
C SER A 27 -3.36 -25.36 -3.26
N THR A 28 -4.44 -25.85 -2.65
CA THR A 28 -5.69 -25.10 -2.51
C THR A 28 -5.51 -23.90 -1.57
N VAL A 29 -4.81 -24.09 -0.45
CA VAL A 29 -4.47 -23.02 0.50
C VAL A 29 -3.55 -21.98 -0.14
N SER A 30 -2.56 -22.41 -0.92
CA SER A 30 -1.67 -21.52 -1.66
C SER A 30 -2.43 -20.67 -2.68
N VAL A 31 -3.35 -21.28 -3.45
CA VAL A 31 -4.21 -20.57 -4.40
C VAL A 31 -5.10 -19.56 -3.69
N TYR A 32 -5.71 -19.91 -2.55
CA TYR A 32 -6.54 -19.00 -1.76
C TYR A 32 -5.72 -17.81 -1.20
N ASN A 33 -4.51 -18.06 -0.71
CA ASN A 33 -3.63 -17.00 -0.24
C ASN A 33 -3.23 -16.05 -1.39
N ALA A 34 -2.89 -16.60 -2.56
CA ALA A 34 -2.54 -15.82 -3.74
C ALA A 34 -3.71 -14.97 -4.27
N THR A 35 -4.95 -15.51 -4.26
CA THR A 35 -6.13 -14.73 -4.68
C THR A 35 -6.42 -13.60 -3.70
N MET A 36 -6.30 -13.84 -2.39
CA MET A 36 -6.49 -12.80 -1.39
C MET A 36 -5.43 -11.69 -1.49
N ALA A 37 -4.17 -12.06 -1.69
CA ALA A 37 -3.09 -11.11 -1.88
C ALA A 37 -3.24 -10.32 -3.21
N SER A 38 -3.67 -10.97 -4.29
CA SER A 38 -3.99 -10.30 -5.55
C SER A 38 -5.14 -9.28 -5.41
N ILE A 39 -6.21 -9.62 -4.69
CA ILE A 39 -7.31 -8.70 -4.39
C ILE A 39 -6.82 -7.51 -3.57
N TYR A 40 -5.96 -7.75 -2.57
CA TYR A 40 -5.36 -6.70 -1.78
C TYR A 40 -4.53 -5.74 -2.64
N VAL A 41 -3.68 -6.26 -3.52
CA VAL A 41 -2.85 -5.46 -4.44
C VAL A 41 -3.70 -4.67 -5.42
N SER A 42 -4.76 -5.25 -5.98
CA SER A 42 -5.63 -4.55 -6.94
C SER A 42 -6.41 -3.41 -6.29
N VAL A 43 -6.95 -3.62 -5.09
CA VAL A 43 -7.62 -2.57 -4.32
C VAL A 43 -6.64 -1.44 -3.98
N LEU A 44 -5.45 -1.80 -3.51
CA LEU A 44 -4.43 -0.83 -3.15
C LEU A 44 -3.99 0.02 -4.34
N THR A 45 -3.67 -0.61 -5.48
CA THR A 45 -3.26 0.11 -6.69
C THR A 45 -4.37 1.05 -7.18
N THR A 46 -5.64 0.64 -7.10
CA THR A 46 -6.78 1.50 -7.42
C THR A 46 -6.83 2.74 -6.52
N LEU A 47 -6.69 2.57 -5.20
CA LEU A 47 -6.69 3.68 -4.24
C LEU A 47 -5.50 4.63 -4.44
N LEU A 48 -4.33 4.10 -4.80
CA LEU A 48 -3.15 4.91 -5.11
C LEU A 48 -3.34 5.73 -6.39
N ILE A 49 -3.95 5.15 -7.43
CA ILE A 49 -4.29 5.87 -8.66
C ILE A 49 -5.28 7.00 -8.36
N GLU A 50 -6.33 6.73 -7.56
CA GLU A 50 -7.29 7.76 -7.14
C GLU A 50 -6.61 8.92 -6.39
N ALA A 51 -5.67 8.61 -5.48
CA ALA A 51 -4.91 9.63 -4.75
C ALA A 51 -4.10 10.52 -5.71
N ILE A 52 -3.43 9.93 -6.71
CA ILE A 52 -2.65 10.66 -7.70
C ILE A 52 -3.55 11.57 -8.54
N ILE A 53 -4.70 11.06 -8.99
CA ILE A 53 -5.69 11.84 -9.75
C ILE A 53 -6.19 13.04 -8.93
N GLN A 54 -6.48 12.84 -7.64
CA GLN A 54 -6.93 13.92 -6.75
C GLN A 54 -5.86 15.01 -6.59
N VAL A 55 -4.60 14.63 -6.46
CA VAL A 55 -3.46 15.57 -6.37
C VAL A 55 -3.27 16.33 -7.69
N ALA A 56 -3.33 15.66 -8.84
CA ALA A 56 -3.23 16.29 -10.14
C ALA A 56 -4.39 17.29 -10.40
N CYS A 57 -5.62 16.90 -10.05
CA CYS A 57 -6.79 17.78 -10.15
C CYS A 57 -6.65 19.01 -9.25
N LEU A 58 -6.12 18.84 -8.04
CA LEU A 58 -5.84 19.95 -7.12
C LEU A 58 -4.80 20.90 -7.70
N LYS A 59 -3.69 20.40 -8.26
CA LYS A 59 -2.65 21.20 -8.91
C LYS A 59 -3.24 22.10 -10.00
N GLN A 60 -4.08 21.53 -10.87
CA GLN A 60 -4.71 22.28 -11.96
C GLN A 60 -5.69 23.35 -11.45
N ARG A 61 -6.50 23.02 -10.43
CA ARG A 61 -7.44 24.00 -9.82
C ARG A 61 -6.70 25.14 -9.14
N LEU A 62 -5.57 24.85 -8.53
CA LEU A 62 -4.76 25.84 -7.86
C LEU A 62 -4.12 26.84 -8.85
N LEU A 63 -3.72 26.38 -10.04
CA LEU A 63 -3.21 27.24 -11.11
C LEU A 63 -4.30 28.15 -11.72
N CYS A 64 -5.55 27.71 -11.78
CA CYS A 64 -6.66 28.49 -12.31
C CYS A 64 -7.28 29.47 -11.30
N THR A 65 -6.91 29.39 -10.02
CA THR A 65 -7.58 30.13 -8.95
C THR A 65 -6.81 31.39 -8.56
N GLU A 66 -7.40 32.57 -8.76
CA GLU A 66 -6.88 33.86 -8.24
C GLU A 66 -7.58 34.32 -6.95
N ASP A 67 -8.74 33.73 -6.60
CA ASP A 67 -9.59 34.17 -5.50
C ASP A 67 -9.23 33.55 -4.12
N LYS A 68 -9.33 34.36 -3.06
CA LYS A 68 -9.00 33.99 -1.68
C LYS A 68 -9.89 32.87 -1.12
N ASN A 69 -11.20 32.91 -1.39
CA ASN A 69 -12.16 31.94 -0.85
C ASN A 69 -11.98 30.54 -1.47
N SER A 70 -11.72 30.49 -2.77
CA SER A 70 -11.41 29.26 -3.50
C SER A 70 -10.06 28.66 -3.10
N LEU A 71 -9.07 29.47 -2.70
CA LEU A 71 -7.83 28.94 -2.14
C LEU A 71 -8.04 28.20 -0.82
N VAL A 72 -8.87 28.74 0.08
CA VAL A 72 -9.19 28.08 1.37
C VAL A 72 -9.85 26.73 1.12
N GLU A 73 -10.77 26.65 0.14
CA GLU A 73 -11.41 25.39 -0.25
C GLU A 73 -10.40 24.39 -0.83
N CYS A 74 -9.44 24.85 -1.66
CA CYS A 74 -8.38 24.00 -2.18
C CYS A 74 -7.47 23.46 -1.07
N ILE A 75 -7.12 24.28 -0.08
CA ILE A 75 -6.33 23.85 1.08
C ILE A 75 -7.08 22.82 1.92
N LYS A 76 -8.38 23.03 2.15
CA LYS A 76 -9.23 22.08 2.86
C LYS A 76 -9.29 20.74 2.16
N ARG A 77 -9.48 20.74 0.83
CA ARG A 77 -9.46 19.51 0.01
C ARG A 77 -8.09 18.82 0.00
N HIS A 78 -7.00 19.58 -0.03
CA HIS A 78 -5.65 19.01 0.10
C HIS A 78 -5.44 18.32 1.45
N LEU A 79 -5.96 18.90 2.54
CA LEU A 79 -5.88 18.28 3.86
C LEU A 79 -6.66 16.95 3.92
N GLU A 80 -7.83 16.89 3.28
CA GLU A 80 -8.59 15.64 3.13
C GLU A 80 -7.79 14.58 2.35
N ILE A 81 -7.10 14.97 1.27
CA ILE A 81 -6.22 14.07 0.49
C ILE A 81 -5.06 13.57 1.34
N ILE A 82 -4.41 14.42 2.14
CA ILE A 82 -3.32 14.00 3.05
C ILE A 82 -3.84 12.98 4.06
N VAL A 83 -4.98 13.25 4.69
CA VAL A 83 -5.59 12.31 5.66
C VAL A 83 -5.97 11.00 4.98
N PHE A 84 -6.44 11.04 3.73
CA PHE A 84 -6.71 9.84 2.94
C PHE A 84 -5.44 9.03 2.71
N ILE A 85 -4.34 9.67 2.31
CA ILE A 85 -3.05 8.99 2.10
C ILE A 85 -2.50 8.40 3.41
N GLU A 86 -2.60 9.11 4.53
CA GLU A 86 -2.20 8.57 5.84
C GLU A 86 -3.02 7.32 6.22
N ARG A 87 -4.33 7.30 5.92
CA ARG A 87 -5.17 6.12 6.09
C ARG A 87 -4.76 4.99 5.17
N LEU A 88 -4.45 5.27 3.91
CA LEU A 88 -3.90 4.27 2.98
C LEU A 88 -2.62 3.66 3.53
N GLN A 89 -1.69 4.48 4.03
CA GLN A 89 -0.46 3.99 4.64
C GLN A 89 -0.72 3.06 5.84
N HIS A 90 -1.74 3.34 6.64
CA HIS A 90 -2.12 2.48 7.75
C HIS A 90 -2.67 1.13 7.27
N ILE A 91 -3.53 1.14 6.25
CA ILE A 91 -4.04 -0.07 5.59
C ILE A 91 -2.90 -0.86 4.94
N CYS A 92 -1.93 -0.19 4.33
CA CYS A 92 -0.70 -0.79 3.79
C CYS A 92 0.08 -1.55 4.86
N LYS A 93 0.32 -0.91 6.01
CA LYS A 93 1.04 -1.53 7.13
C LYS A 93 0.34 -2.77 7.68
N ILE A 94 -0.98 -2.69 7.86
CA ILE A 94 -1.78 -3.83 8.34
C ILE A 94 -1.74 -4.96 7.32
N GLY A 95 -2.00 -4.66 6.04
CA GLY A 95 -2.03 -5.69 4.99
C GLY A 95 -0.68 -6.37 4.82
N LEU A 96 0.42 -5.61 4.82
CA LEU A 96 1.76 -6.18 4.78
C LEU A 96 2.03 -7.09 5.99
N SER A 97 1.64 -6.67 7.21
CA SER A 97 1.77 -7.51 8.42
C SER A 97 1.01 -8.82 8.33
N VAL A 98 -0.25 -8.78 7.84
CA VAL A 98 -1.09 -9.98 7.65
C VAL A 98 -0.46 -10.93 6.63
N VAL A 99 0.07 -10.39 5.54
CA VAL A 99 0.73 -11.15 4.48
C VAL A 99 2.07 -11.76 4.97
N PHE A 100 2.81 -11.08 5.85
CA PHE A 100 3.99 -11.63 6.50
C PHE A 100 3.63 -12.83 7.42
N ILE A 101 2.59 -12.69 8.23
CA ILE A 101 2.15 -13.75 9.15
C ILE A 101 1.65 -14.98 8.38
N SER A 102 0.87 -14.78 7.32
CA SER A 102 0.36 -15.88 6.50
C SER A 102 1.47 -16.62 5.76
N GLY A 103 2.55 -15.94 5.35
CA GLY A 103 3.72 -16.59 4.77
C GLY A 103 4.40 -17.54 5.75
N VAL A 104 4.73 -17.06 6.94
CA VAL A 104 5.56 -17.80 7.92
C VAL A 104 4.91 -19.12 8.36
N THR A 105 3.57 -19.20 8.37
CA THR A 105 2.85 -20.40 8.82
C THR A 105 2.74 -21.52 7.78
N PHE A 106 2.96 -21.26 6.49
CA PHE A 106 2.66 -22.21 5.40
C PHE A 106 3.83 -22.51 4.45
N ILE A 107 5.04 -22.04 4.75
CA ILE A 107 6.19 -22.19 3.86
C ILE A 107 6.78 -23.61 3.92
N GLU A 108 6.59 -24.36 2.83
CA GLU A 108 7.56 -25.36 2.38
C GLU A 108 8.52 -24.73 1.35
N LEU A 109 9.75 -25.26 1.21
CA LEU A 109 10.80 -24.70 0.34
C LEU A 109 10.34 -24.41 -1.10
N VAL A 110 9.42 -25.22 -1.63
CA VAL A 110 8.90 -25.08 -3.01
C VAL A 110 8.02 -23.83 -3.19
N PHE A 111 7.36 -23.36 -2.13
CA PHE A 111 6.45 -22.20 -2.18
C PHE A 111 7.10 -20.89 -1.68
N MET A 112 8.37 -20.91 -1.28
CA MET A 112 9.11 -19.71 -0.85
C MET A 112 9.36 -18.71 -1.97
N ILE A 113 9.79 -19.19 -3.14
CA ILE A 113 10.18 -18.32 -4.26
C ILE A 113 9.00 -17.44 -4.73
N PRO A 114 7.80 -17.99 -5.03
CA PRO A 114 6.66 -17.15 -5.43
C PRO A 114 6.24 -16.19 -4.32
N TYR A 115 6.25 -16.63 -3.06
CA TYR A 115 5.92 -15.78 -1.92
C TYR A 115 6.87 -14.57 -1.79
N LEU A 116 8.18 -14.80 -1.86
CA LEU A 116 9.17 -13.73 -1.80
C LEU A 116 9.02 -12.75 -2.99
N SER A 117 8.76 -13.28 -4.19
CA SER A 117 8.54 -12.44 -5.36
C SER A 117 7.31 -11.52 -5.20
N GLU A 118 6.24 -12.03 -4.58
CA GLU A 118 5.03 -11.26 -4.29
C GLU A 118 5.32 -10.16 -3.26
N MET A 119 6.04 -10.46 -2.18
CA MET A 119 6.44 -9.45 -1.19
C MET A 119 7.25 -8.32 -1.82
N ILE A 120 8.23 -8.68 -2.66
CA ILE A 120 9.09 -7.72 -3.34
C ILE A 120 8.27 -6.83 -4.27
N MET A 121 7.34 -7.40 -5.05
CA MET A 121 6.46 -6.62 -5.92
C MET A 121 5.56 -5.68 -5.13
N ILE A 122 4.96 -6.14 -4.03
CA ILE A 122 4.14 -5.31 -3.16
C ILE A 122 4.96 -4.12 -2.67
N ILE A 123 6.14 -4.35 -2.08
CA ILE A 123 7.01 -3.28 -1.57
C ILE A 123 7.43 -2.31 -2.69
N TYR A 124 7.82 -2.84 -3.85
CA TYR A 124 8.21 -2.03 -5.01
C TYR A 124 7.10 -1.07 -5.44
N ILE A 125 5.88 -1.57 -5.62
CA ILE A 125 4.71 -0.77 -6.03
C ILE A 125 4.45 0.36 -5.03
N HIS A 126 4.51 0.06 -3.73
CA HIS A 126 4.33 1.08 -2.68
C HIS A 126 5.41 2.16 -2.74
N CYS A 127 6.68 1.77 -2.89
CA CYS A 127 7.80 2.71 -3.01
C CYS A 127 7.68 3.57 -4.27
N PHE A 128 7.28 2.97 -5.39
CA PHE A 128 7.10 3.65 -6.67
C PHE A 128 6.01 4.72 -6.58
N TYR A 129 4.80 4.35 -6.15
CA TYR A 129 3.70 5.31 -6.01
C TYR A 129 3.96 6.36 -4.93
N GLY A 130 4.61 5.97 -3.81
CA GLY A 130 5.04 6.92 -2.79
C GLY A 130 6.01 7.98 -3.35
N SER A 131 6.91 7.58 -4.25
CA SER A 131 7.85 8.51 -4.90
C SER A 131 7.17 9.48 -5.88
N ILE A 132 6.21 8.99 -6.68
CA ILE A 132 5.41 9.83 -7.59
C ILE A 132 4.64 10.88 -6.80
N LEU A 133 3.94 10.43 -5.75
CA LEU A 133 3.14 11.31 -4.90
C LEU A 133 4.00 12.38 -4.20
N ALA A 134 5.20 12.00 -3.76
CA ALA A 134 6.15 12.94 -3.19
C ALA A 134 6.62 13.98 -4.23
N SER A 135 6.95 13.55 -5.45
CA SER A 135 7.35 14.44 -6.54
C SER A 135 6.25 15.45 -6.89
N GLU A 136 5.02 14.97 -7.07
CA GLU A 136 3.86 15.84 -7.36
C GLU A 136 3.61 16.85 -6.24
N SER A 137 3.72 16.43 -4.97
CA SER A 137 3.56 17.35 -3.83
C SER A 137 4.62 18.45 -3.78
N GLU A 138 5.87 18.13 -4.14
CA GLU A 138 6.96 19.10 -4.20
C GLU A 138 6.77 20.10 -5.34
N GLU A 139 6.33 19.63 -6.51
CA GLU A 139 6.04 20.48 -7.66
C GLU A 139 4.88 21.46 -7.35
N ILE A 140 3.84 20.99 -6.67
CA ILE A 140 2.75 21.86 -6.21
C ILE A 140 3.31 22.93 -5.25
N ALA A 141 4.15 22.54 -4.27
CA ALA A 141 4.78 23.49 -3.34
C ALA A 141 5.61 24.56 -4.07
N TYR A 142 6.38 24.14 -5.09
CA TYR A 142 7.19 25.02 -5.91
C TYR A 142 6.33 25.98 -6.74
N SER A 143 5.26 25.50 -7.36
CA SER A 143 4.33 26.32 -8.13
C SER A 143 3.67 27.40 -7.27
N LEU A 144 3.21 27.07 -6.04
CA LEU A 144 2.71 28.08 -5.09
C LEU A 144 3.80 29.08 -4.71
N PHE A 145 5.03 28.63 -4.48
CA PHE A 145 6.13 29.51 -4.09
C PHE A 145 6.49 30.50 -5.20
N SER A 146 6.37 30.08 -6.46
CA SER A 146 6.59 30.94 -7.62
C SER A 146 5.42 31.89 -7.93
N SER A 147 4.24 31.67 -7.33
CA SER A 147 3.07 32.52 -7.54
C SER A 147 3.22 33.91 -6.90
N LYS A 148 2.39 34.89 -7.27
CA LYS A 148 2.43 36.27 -6.74
C LYS A 148 1.87 36.39 -5.31
N TRP A 149 2.36 35.57 -4.37
CA TRP A 149 1.90 35.56 -2.98
C TRP A 149 2.47 36.69 -2.12
N VAL A 150 3.54 37.35 -2.57
CA VAL A 150 4.22 38.43 -1.83
C VAL A 150 3.33 39.67 -1.67
N SER A 151 2.46 39.94 -2.65
CA SER A 151 1.47 41.03 -2.62
C SER A 151 0.14 40.64 -1.95
N ALA A 152 -0.02 39.39 -1.50
CA ALA A 152 -1.27 38.92 -0.92
C ALA A 152 -1.43 39.31 0.56
N ASP A 153 -2.68 39.29 1.02
CA ASP A 153 -3.10 39.56 2.39
C ASP A 153 -2.43 38.62 3.43
N VAL A 154 -2.26 39.07 4.67
CA VAL A 154 -1.57 38.34 5.75
C VAL A 154 -2.23 36.98 6.02
N SER A 155 -3.56 36.94 5.94
CA SER A 155 -4.33 35.69 6.09
C SER A 155 -4.05 34.70 4.95
N HIS A 156 -3.87 35.20 3.74
CA HIS A 156 -3.54 34.41 2.56
C HIS A 156 -2.11 33.85 2.65
N LYS A 157 -1.15 34.69 3.06
CA LYS A 157 0.25 34.29 3.31
C LYS A 157 0.38 33.20 4.37
N ARG A 158 -0.36 33.30 5.48
CA ARG A 158 -0.36 32.27 6.54
C ARG A 158 -0.86 30.92 6.02
N ASN A 159 -1.98 30.91 5.30
CA ASN A 159 -2.56 29.68 4.74
C ASN A 159 -1.63 29.04 3.69
N LEU A 160 -1.01 29.87 2.86
CA LEU A 160 -0.02 29.44 1.87
C LEU A 160 1.25 28.87 2.51
N ALA A 161 1.74 29.49 3.59
CA ALA A 161 2.89 29.01 4.35
C ALA A 161 2.60 27.65 5.01
N ILE A 162 1.41 27.48 5.59
CA ILE A 162 0.94 26.20 6.14
C ILE A 162 0.95 25.14 5.02
N PHE A 163 0.37 25.47 3.86
CA PHE A 163 0.33 24.58 2.70
C PHE A 163 1.73 24.19 2.19
N MET A 164 2.67 25.13 2.11
CA MET A 164 4.06 24.86 1.74
C MET A 164 4.77 23.98 2.77
N VAL A 165 4.57 24.22 4.06
CA VAL A 165 5.15 23.37 5.11
C VAL A 165 4.60 21.96 5.01
N PHE A 166 3.30 21.79 4.75
CA PHE A 166 2.69 20.47 4.56
C PHE A 166 3.17 19.78 3.28
N SER A 167 3.26 20.49 2.15
CA SER A 167 3.76 19.91 0.89
C SER A 167 5.26 19.60 0.95
N ARG A 168 6.05 20.37 1.70
CA ARG A 168 7.46 20.07 1.99
C ARG A 168 7.64 18.95 3.01
N LYS A 169 6.63 18.68 3.84
CA LYS A 169 6.62 17.54 4.75
C LYS A 169 6.36 16.30 3.89
N LYS A 170 7.42 15.82 3.24
CA LYS A 170 7.44 14.63 2.38
C LYS A 170 6.48 13.62 2.96
N ILE A 171 5.40 13.30 2.24
CA ILE A 171 4.47 12.22 2.57
C ILE A 171 5.27 10.93 2.50
N THR A 172 6.02 10.67 3.55
CA THR A 172 7.00 9.60 3.64
C THR A 172 6.28 8.46 4.32
N ILE A 173 6.02 7.41 3.55
CA ILE A 173 5.47 6.16 4.08
C ILE A 173 6.56 5.57 4.98
N LYS A 174 6.45 5.78 6.29
CA LYS A 174 7.42 5.27 7.26
C LYS A 174 7.01 3.88 7.73
N LEU A 175 7.80 2.86 7.37
CA LEU A 175 7.73 1.51 7.92
C LEU A 175 8.63 1.36 9.15
N ALA A 176 8.39 0.33 9.96
CA ALA A 176 9.14 0.01 11.18
C ALA A 176 9.24 1.19 12.19
N GLY A 177 8.09 1.71 12.64
CA GLY A 177 8.06 2.74 13.70
C GLY A 177 8.72 4.08 13.35
N GLY A 178 9.09 4.31 12.09
CA GLY A 178 9.81 5.53 11.69
C GLY A 178 11.20 5.29 11.10
N MET A 179 11.72 4.06 11.16
CA MET A 179 13.10 3.74 10.79
C MET A 179 13.33 3.64 9.28
N LEU A 180 12.30 3.30 8.49
CA LEU A 180 12.44 3.08 7.05
C LEU A 180 11.43 3.94 6.28
N THR A 181 11.90 4.92 5.51
CA THR A 181 11.06 5.70 4.60
C THR A 181 10.92 4.95 3.27
N MET A 182 9.76 4.35 2.98
CA MET A 182 9.51 3.66 1.72
C MET A 182 9.63 4.67 0.57
N THR A 183 10.80 4.71 -0.03
CA THR A 183 11.18 5.56 -1.15
C THR A 183 12.02 4.67 -2.04
N LEU A 184 11.99 4.90 -3.36
CA LEU A 184 12.76 4.12 -4.35
C LEU A 184 14.23 3.82 -3.92
N PRO A 185 14.98 4.74 -3.27
CA PRO A 185 16.33 4.47 -2.77
C PRO A 185 16.39 3.36 -1.72
N LEU A 186 15.35 3.20 -0.89
CA LEU A 186 15.30 2.16 0.13
C LEU A 186 15.04 0.78 -0.49
N PHE A 187 14.30 0.69 -1.59
CA PHE A 187 14.15 -0.56 -2.34
C PHE A 187 15.49 -1.01 -2.93
N VAL A 188 16.26 -0.07 -3.49
CA VAL A 188 17.61 -0.34 -4.04
C VAL A 188 18.62 -0.70 -2.94
N GLN A 189 18.40 -0.28 -1.69
CA GLN A 189 19.24 -0.62 -0.54
C GLN A 189 18.90 -1.99 0.09
N VAL A 190 17.67 -2.48 -0.12
CA VAL A 190 17.19 -3.78 0.41
C VAL A 190 17.36 -4.91 -0.61
N SER A 191 17.43 -4.56 -1.90
CA SER A 191 17.90 -5.42 -3.00
C SER A 191 19.40 -5.64 -2.94
#